data_AF-A0A4V1WSR3-F1
#
_entry.id   AF-A0A4V1WSR3-F1
#
_cell.length_a   1.000
_cell.length_b   1.000
_cell.length_c   1.000
_cell.angle_alpha   90.00
_cell.angle_beta   90.00
_cell.angle_gamma   90.00
#
_symmetry.space_group_name_H-M   'P 1'
#
loop_
_entity.id
_entity.type
_entity.pdbx_description
1 polymer ?
#
loop_
_entity_poly.entity_id
_entity_poly.type
_entity_poly.pdbx_seq_one_letter_code
_entity_poly.pdbx_strand_id
1 'polypeptide(L)'
;MVTGHSPLAFIEDKQAPVILIEVTSDGHTKRLQVTDDLIDGYIENDFSTYGSKIEQPANVETIKLFWSRRIGDYNGNMTPVPLSSHTFRRIALFARIPEIYARVLDYKAATYVFAIPQLPSFLRHRSPKAMRKQYLSFILQSVPGAMSHVCVSASFTYDFSTKHMYIFMHGLASNNYDRFSYAIQGGASSMSTFLVPSIIVRFNLEQRVKALNLWQDKIYWNERRIGIRFDHYDNPELSSIDFSTLSKDLNAVNTNLAFIVLLCKSTTRMLEFLDQVARRYKRQADNNGVPEDESTEIEQLLLDTNSELRSWNVGLEDRAEYVSKRGQAIVQTVYSAIAQRDSATSLRLASTSTSLAQSSQSVAISTSRDSAVMRIIAAITIFFLPATFTATFFSTTFFSFNDDLGGRIYSQWIWLYFLVTIVLTLIVVVGTWFLWRMKEREVMAALITPKEEQGTDPVAFDQRPTELELDQFVEQESGNVARRETIARLRTGLDWTKSTTQQKTAHGQGEPSA
;
A
#
# COMPACT_ATOMS: atom_id res chain seq x y z
N MET A 1 -26.44 -25.68 20.10
CA MET A 1 -25.29 -26.46 19.58
C MET A 1 -24.66 -25.70 18.43
N VAL A 2 -23.56 -24.98 18.66
CA VAL A 2 -22.51 -24.70 17.67
C VAL A 2 -21.22 -24.59 18.47
N THR A 3 -20.58 -25.73 18.74
CA THR A 3 -19.24 -25.82 19.32
C THR A 3 -18.22 -25.58 18.22
N GLY A 4 -18.08 -24.33 17.78
CA GLY A 4 -16.96 -23.91 16.94
C GLY A 4 -15.84 -23.43 17.82
N HIS A 5 -14.93 -24.32 18.23
CA HIS A 5 -13.67 -23.90 18.83
C HIS A 5 -12.87 -23.15 17.76
N SER A 6 -12.42 -21.92 18.05
CA SER A 6 -11.43 -21.23 17.23
C SER A 6 -10.05 -21.57 17.79
N PRO A 7 -9.29 -22.51 17.18
CA PRO A 7 -7.95 -22.87 17.63
C PRO A 7 -6.92 -21.74 17.43
N LEU A 8 -7.30 -20.62 16.81
CA LEU A 8 -6.40 -19.50 16.50
C LEU A 8 -6.29 -18.48 17.63
N ALA A 9 -7.24 -18.41 18.57
CA ALA A 9 -7.25 -17.36 19.58
C ALA A 9 -6.36 -17.63 20.80
N PHE A 10 -5.89 -18.87 21.01
CA PHE A 10 -5.21 -19.30 22.23
C PHE A 10 -4.01 -20.20 21.91
N ILE A 11 -2.84 -19.89 22.47
CA ILE A 11 -1.62 -20.70 22.37
C ILE A 11 -1.01 -20.84 23.77
N GLU A 12 -0.54 -22.03 24.11
CA GLU A 12 0.20 -22.22 25.36
C GLU A 12 1.64 -21.71 25.20
N ASP A 13 1.97 -20.60 25.86
CA ASP A 13 3.32 -20.04 25.89
C ASP A 13 3.70 -19.67 27.32
N LYS A 14 4.73 -20.32 27.85
CA LYS A 14 5.23 -20.11 29.22
C LYS A 14 6.13 -18.88 29.35
N GLN A 15 6.55 -18.26 28.24
CA GLN A 15 7.48 -17.12 28.25
C GLN A 15 6.79 -15.76 28.49
N ALA A 16 5.48 -15.63 28.23
CA ALA A 16 4.71 -14.44 28.60
C ALA A 16 3.43 -14.80 29.36
N PRO A 17 3.53 -15.08 30.67
CA PRO A 17 2.39 -15.52 31.44
C PRO A 17 1.36 -14.42 31.62
N VAL A 18 0.11 -14.83 31.80
CA VAL A 18 -0.98 -13.92 32.20
C VAL A 18 -0.82 -13.55 33.66
N ILE A 19 -1.02 -12.27 33.97
CA ILE A 19 -0.79 -11.68 35.29
C ILE A 19 -2.12 -11.15 35.82
N LEU A 20 -2.48 -11.51 37.04
CA LEU A 20 -3.55 -10.89 37.80
C LEU A 20 -2.98 -9.70 38.57
N ILE A 21 -3.58 -8.53 38.37
CA ILE A 21 -3.30 -7.31 39.12
C ILE A 21 -4.58 -6.96 39.88
N GLU A 22 -4.49 -6.91 41.20
CA GLU A 22 -5.56 -6.43 42.06
C GLU A 22 -5.20 -5.04 42.57
N VAL A 23 -6.13 -4.10 42.46
CA VAL A 23 -5.98 -2.71 42.93
C VAL A 23 -7.24 -2.34 43.68
N THR A 24 -7.10 -1.90 44.92
CA THR A 24 -8.21 -1.43 45.75
C THR A 24 -8.17 0.10 45.87
N SER A 25 -9.32 0.73 46.12
CA SER A 25 -9.43 2.19 46.22
C SER A 25 -8.65 2.81 47.37
N ASP A 26 -8.27 2.03 48.38
CA ASP A 26 -7.41 2.42 49.50
C ASP A 26 -5.90 2.34 49.17
N GLY A 27 -5.54 1.96 47.94
CA GLY A 27 -4.17 1.94 47.45
C GLY A 27 -3.43 0.61 47.63
N HIS A 28 -4.07 -0.45 48.12
CA HIS A 28 -3.44 -1.77 48.11
C HIS A 28 -3.35 -2.32 46.67
N THR A 29 -2.17 -2.83 46.33
CA THR A 29 -1.92 -3.45 45.03
C THR A 29 -1.27 -4.81 45.18
N LYS A 30 -1.74 -5.78 44.41
CA LYS A 30 -1.21 -7.15 44.38
C LYS A 30 -0.96 -7.55 42.93
N ARG A 31 0.15 -8.24 42.67
CA ARG A 31 0.51 -8.75 41.34
C ARG A 31 0.84 -10.24 41.47
N LEU A 32 0.07 -11.08 40.78
CA LEU A 32 0.17 -12.53 40.85
C LEU A 32 0.22 -13.14 39.45
N GLN A 33 1.03 -14.16 39.25
CA GLN A 33 1.03 -14.92 38.01
C GLN A 33 -0.12 -15.91 37.99
N VAL A 34 -0.89 -15.95 36.90
CA VAL A 34 -2.01 -16.87 36.77
C VAL A 34 -1.51 -18.28 36.44
N THR A 35 -1.56 -19.16 37.43
CA THR A 35 -1.26 -20.60 37.34
C THR A 35 -2.49 -21.42 37.71
N ASP A 36 -2.53 -22.71 37.36
CA ASP A 36 -3.64 -23.59 37.78
C ASP A 36 -3.78 -23.63 39.31
N ASP A 37 -2.67 -23.68 40.06
CA ASP A 37 -2.68 -23.63 41.53
C ASP A 37 -3.27 -22.31 42.07
N LEU A 38 -2.99 -21.17 41.42
CA LEU A 38 -3.59 -19.89 41.81
C LEU A 38 -5.09 -19.87 41.50
N ILE A 39 -5.50 -20.51 40.40
CA ILE A 39 -6.91 -20.65 40.05
C ILE A 39 -7.61 -21.41 41.18
N ASP A 40 -7.15 -22.62 41.50
CA ASP A 40 -7.74 -23.49 42.52
C ASP A 40 -7.67 -22.89 43.94
N GLY A 41 -6.51 -22.33 44.31
CA GLY A 41 -6.26 -21.84 45.66
C GLY A 41 -6.85 -20.46 45.96
N TYR A 42 -6.96 -19.60 44.95
CA TYR A 42 -7.32 -18.19 45.14
C TYR A 42 -8.48 -17.74 44.27
N ILE A 43 -8.41 -17.87 42.94
CA ILE A 43 -9.42 -17.28 42.04
C ILE A 43 -10.77 -17.98 42.20
N GLU A 44 -10.80 -19.31 42.26
CA GLU A 44 -12.06 -20.02 42.46
C GLU A 44 -12.66 -19.70 43.83
N ASN A 45 -11.83 -19.59 44.88
CA ASN A 45 -12.30 -19.33 46.24
C ASN A 45 -12.75 -17.86 46.45
N ASP A 46 -11.90 -16.90 46.12
CA ASP A 46 -12.15 -15.47 46.31
C ASP A 46 -13.30 -14.95 45.43
N PHE A 47 -13.55 -15.59 44.29
CA PHE A 47 -14.61 -15.19 43.36
C PHE A 47 -15.88 -16.05 43.47
N SER A 48 -15.83 -17.19 44.19
CA SER A 48 -17.01 -18.03 44.49
C SER A 48 -17.69 -17.66 45.80
N THR A 49 -16.95 -17.14 46.77
CA THR A 49 -17.51 -16.86 48.08
C THR A 49 -18.36 -15.60 48.02
N TYR A 50 -19.67 -15.72 48.23
CA TYR A 50 -20.60 -14.60 48.47
C TYR A 50 -20.31 -13.87 49.81
N GLY A 51 -19.06 -13.91 50.27
CA GLY A 51 -18.62 -13.51 51.60
C GLY A 51 -17.36 -14.26 51.99
N SER A 52 -16.18 -13.87 51.47
CA SER A 52 -15.00 -14.06 52.29
C SER A 52 -15.23 -13.20 53.54
N LYS A 53 -15.14 -13.82 54.72
CA LYS A 53 -14.96 -13.13 56.00
C LYS A 53 -13.57 -12.47 56.04
N ILE A 54 -13.24 -11.72 55.01
CA ILE A 54 -12.30 -10.63 55.13
C ILE A 54 -13.24 -9.44 55.21
N GLU A 55 -13.28 -8.78 56.37
CA GLU A 55 -13.90 -7.47 56.54
C GLU A 55 -13.22 -6.50 55.56
N GLN A 56 -13.54 -6.58 54.27
CA GLN A 56 -13.29 -5.46 53.38
C GLN A 56 -14.24 -4.36 53.84
N PRO A 57 -13.74 -3.15 54.13
CA PRO A 57 -14.61 -2.05 54.51
C PRO A 57 -15.68 -1.92 53.43
N ALA A 58 -16.95 -1.77 53.84
CA ALA A 58 -18.13 -1.81 52.97
C ALA A 58 -18.16 -0.79 51.80
N ASN A 59 -17.07 -0.03 51.60
CA ASN A 59 -16.95 1.04 50.64
C ASN A 59 -15.68 1.01 49.77
N VAL A 60 -14.89 -0.06 49.77
CA VAL A 60 -13.67 -0.16 48.94
C VAL A 60 -14.00 -0.72 47.56
N GLU A 61 -13.76 0.07 46.51
CA GLU A 61 -13.84 -0.43 45.13
C GLU A 61 -12.61 -1.29 44.82
N THR A 62 -12.79 -2.39 44.09
CA THR A 62 -11.69 -3.30 43.73
C THR A 62 -11.65 -3.56 42.23
N ILE A 63 -10.47 -3.39 41.64
CA ILE A 63 -10.16 -3.74 40.25
C ILE A 63 -9.41 -5.07 40.25
N LYS A 64 -9.94 -6.08 39.55
CA LYS A 64 -9.29 -7.36 39.29
C LYS A 64 -8.97 -7.46 37.80
N LEU A 65 -7.73 -7.13 37.45
CA LEU A 65 -7.25 -7.05 36.07
C LEU A 65 -6.42 -8.28 35.71
N PHE A 66 -6.95 -9.12 34.84
CA PHE A 66 -6.23 -10.18 34.15
C PHE A 66 -5.58 -9.60 32.91
N TRP A 67 -4.26 -9.66 32.88
CA TRP A 67 -3.44 -9.05 31.85
C TRP A 67 -2.71 -10.09 31.02
N SER A 68 -2.90 -10.03 29.70
CA SER A 68 -2.26 -10.90 28.73
C SER A 68 -1.47 -10.08 27.72
N ARG A 69 -0.15 -10.33 27.62
CA ARG A 69 0.73 -9.67 26.66
C ARG A 69 0.64 -10.34 25.29
N ARG A 70 0.81 -9.54 24.24
CA ARG A 70 0.97 -10.02 22.87
C ARG A 70 2.42 -10.48 22.63
N ILE A 71 2.57 -11.66 22.01
CA ILE A 71 3.86 -12.24 21.61
C ILE A 71 3.89 -12.36 20.08
N GLY A 72 5.01 -11.97 19.46
CA GLY A 72 5.24 -12.15 18.03
C GLY A 72 4.84 -10.97 17.13
N ASP A 73 5.30 -11.05 15.89
CA ASP A 73 5.13 -10.02 14.87
C ASP A 73 3.68 -9.93 14.35
N TYR A 74 3.38 -8.83 13.67
CA TYR A 74 2.06 -8.58 13.11
C TYR A 74 1.80 -9.35 11.81
N ASN A 75 0.67 -10.06 11.76
CA ASN A 75 0.22 -10.86 10.63
C ASN A 75 -1.19 -10.52 10.12
N GLY A 76 -1.77 -9.39 10.53
CA GLY A 76 -3.16 -9.04 10.18
C GLY A 76 -4.21 -9.36 11.24
N ASN A 77 -3.86 -10.09 12.29
CA ASN A 77 -4.80 -10.56 13.31
C ASN A 77 -4.39 -10.09 14.72
N MET A 78 -5.33 -10.20 15.68
CA MET A 78 -4.91 -10.31 17.07
C MET A 78 -4.05 -11.56 17.22
N THR A 79 -2.91 -11.42 17.89
CA THR A 79 -2.11 -12.60 18.25
C THR A 79 -2.90 -13.47 19.21
N PRO A 80 -2.60 -14.77 19.25
CA PRO A 80 -3.23 -15.66 20.20
C PRO A 80 -2.89 -15.24 21.64
N VAL A 81 -3.84 -15.40 22.54
CA VAL A 81 -3.63 -15.24 23.98
C VAL A 81 -2.68 -16.35 24.45
N PRO A 82 -1.57 -16.04 25.16
CA PRO A 82 -0.63 -17.01 25.74
C PRO A 82 -1.22 -17.79 26.92
N LEU A 83 -2.34 -18.47 26.70
CA LEU A 83 -3.05 -19.34 27.64
C LEU A 83 -3.60 -20.54 26.87
N SER A 84 -3.65 -21.71 27.52
CA SER A 84 -4.40 -22.83 26.96
C SER A 84 -5.90 -22.50 26.92
N SER A 85 -6.61 -23.04 25.93
CA SER A 85 -8.08 -22.89 25.85
C SER A 85 -8.80 -23.43 27.09
N HIS A 86 -8.24 -24.46 27.74
CA HIS A 86 -8.76 -25.04 28.97
C HIS A 86 -8.64 -24.06 30.14
N THR A 87 -7.43 -23.55 30.39
CA THR A 87 -7.14 -22.60 31.47
C THR A 87 -7.95 -21.31 31.29
N PHE A 88 -8.07 -20.80 30.06
CA PHE A 88 -8.90 -19.63 29.77
C PHE A 88 -10.37 -19.86 30.14
N ARG A 89 -10.97 -21.02 29.81
CA ARG A 89 -12.38 -21.32 30.15
C ARG A 89 -12.62 -21.35 31.66
N ARG A 90 -11.67 -21.91 32.42
CA ARG A 90 -11.73 -21.91 33.89
C ARG A 90 -11.75 -20.48 34.42
N ILE A 91 -10.77 -19.67 34.02
CA ILE A 91 -10.66 -18.27 34.44
C ILE A 91 -11.89 -17.46 33.99
N ALA A 92 -12.39 -17.68 32.77
CA ALA A 92 -13.47 -16.88 32.20
C ALA A 92 -14.76 -16.89 33.03
N LEU A 93 -15.07 -17.99 33.72
CA LEU A 93 -16.23 -18.09 34.60
C LEU A 93 -16.06 -17.21 35.85
N PHE A 94 -14.90 -17.26 36.48
CA PHE A 94 -14.63 -16.53 37.73
C PHE A 94 -14.30 -15.06 37.48
N ALA A 95 -13.51 -14.77 36.44
CA ALA A 95 -13.22 -13.42 35.96
C ALA A 95 -14.39 -12.77 35.21
N ARG A 96 -15.56 -13.44 35.13
CA ARG A 96 -16.81 -12.92 34.55
C ARG A 96 -16.64 -12.41 33.11
N ILE A 97 -15.77 -13.08 32.35
CA ILE A 97 -15.47 -12.75 30.96
C ILE A 97 -16.65 -13.20 30.10
N PRO A 98 -17.25 -12.35 29.25
CA PRO A 98 -18.33 -12.78 28.38
C PRO A 98 -17.89 -13.82 27.35
N GLU A 99 -18.76 -14.79 27.04
CA GLU A 99 -18.46 -15.88 26.08
C GLU A 99 -18.14 -15.34 24.68
N ILE A 100 -18.74 -14.22 24.29
CA ILE A 100 -18.49 -13.58 23.00
C ILE A 100 -17.07 -13.01 22.88
N TYR A 101 -16.35 -12.76 23.99
CA TYR A 101 -15.02 -12.15 23.96
C TYR A 101 -14.01 -12.94 23.12
N ALA A 102 -13.97 -14.27 23.27
CA ALA A 102 -13.08 -15.12 22.48
C ALA A 102 -13.34 -15.01 20.97
N ARG A 103 -14.61 -14.82 20.56
CA ARG A 103 -14.97 -14.61 19.15
C ARG A 103 -14.60 -13.21 18.66
N VAL A 104 -14.69 -12.20 19.53
CA VAL A 104 -14.31 -10.82 19.19
C VAL A 104 -12.82 -10.73 18.86
N LEU A 105 -11.97 -11.52 19.53
CA LEU A 105 -10.52 -11.58 19.21
C LEU A 105 -10.24 -12.01 17.76
N ASP A 106 -11.10 -12.83 17.16
CA ASP A 106 -10.96 -13.26 15.76
C ASP A 106 -11.40 -12.18 14.75
N TYR A 107 -12.15 -11.16 15.19
CA TYR A 107 -12.66 -10.12 14.30
C TYR A 107 -11.53 -9.16 13.90
N LYS A 108 -11.33 -8.95 12.60
CA LYS A 108 -10.35 -7.98 12.05
C LYS A 108 -10.86 -6.53 12.07
N ALA A 109 -11.74 -6.20 13.01
CA ALA A 109 -12.39 -4.90 13.10
C ALA A 109 -12.51 -4.44 14.55
N ALA A 110 -12.58 -3.12 14.73
CA ALA A 110 -12.91 -2.54 16.03
C ALA A 110 -14.35 -2.94 16.42
N THR A 111 -14.52 -3.39 17.66
CA THR A 111 -15.79 -3.92 18.16
C THR A 111 -16.08 -3.39 19.55
N TYR A 112 -17.24 -2.75 19.72
CA TYR A 112 -17.71 -2.21 21.00
C TYR A 112 -19.11 -2.74 21.25
N VAL A 113 -19.29 -3.52 22.32
CA VAL A 113 -20.56 -4.22 22.53
C VAL A 113 -20.84 -4.44 24.01
N PHE A 114 -22.10 -4.25 24.41
CA PHE A 114 -22.58 -4.71 25.71
C PHE A 114 -22.73 -6.23 25.70
N ALA A 115 -22.33 -6.88 26.79
CA ALA A 115 -22.33 -8.32 26.89
C ALA A 115 -22.97 -8.80 28.20
N ILE A 116 -23.16 -10.12 28.31
CA ILE A 116 -23.58 -10.77 29.55
C ILE A 116 -22.38 -11.56 30.06
N PRO A 117 -21.98 -11.39 31.33
CA PRO A 117 -20.84 -12.10 31.87
C PRO A 117 -21.12 -13.60 31.96
N GLN A 118 -20.06 -14.40 31.85
CA GLN A 118 -20.13 -15.81 32.24
C GLN A 118 -20.13 -15.91 33.77
N LEU A 119 -20.84 -16.91 34.29
CA LEU A 119 -20.91 -17.20 35.72
C LEU A 119 -20.74 -18.70 35.99
N PRO A 120 -20.13 -19.05 37.15
CA PRO A 120 -20.13 -20.42 37.64
C PRO A 120 -21.55 -21.00 37.80
N SER A 121 -21.68 -22.32 37.72
CA SER A 121 -22.97 -23.04 37.75
C SER A 121 -23.83 -22.69 38.97
N PHE A 122 -23.21 -22.52 40.14
CA PHE A 122 -23.90 -22.15 41.38
C PHE A 122 -24.50 -20.73 41.38
N LEU A 123 -23.97 -19.80 40.55
CA LEU A 123 -24.52 -18.45 40.39
C LEU A 123 -25.48 -18.31 39.18
N ARG A 124 -25.52 -19.32 38.30
CA ARG A 124 -26.27 -19.28 37.03
C ARG A 124 -27.79 -19.31 37.18
N HIS A 125 -28.31 -19.52 38.40
CA HIS A 125 -29.74 -19.70 38.66
C HIS A 125 -30.55 -18.39 38.56
N ARG A 126 -29.90 -17.24 38.34
CA ARG A 126 -30.56 -15.94 38.17
C ARG A 126 -31.11 -15.75 36.76
N SER A 127 -32.28 -15.11 36.64
CA SER A 127 -32.84 -14.75 35.34
C SER A 127 -31.94 -13.75 34.58
N PRO A 128 -31.92 -13.76 33.23
CA PRO A 128 -31.14 -12.81 32.44
C PRO A 128 -31.45 -11.33 32.77
N LYS A 129 -32.68 -11.03 33.20
CA LYS A 129 -33.08 -9.68 33.64
C LYS A 129 -32.40 -9.30 34.96
N ALA A 130 -32.35 -10.21 35.94
CA ALA A 130 -31.65 -10.00 37.20
C ALA A 130 -30.14 -9.83 36.98
N MET A 131 -29.56 -10.63 36.08
CA MET A 131 -28.16 -10.52 35.66
C MET A 131 -27.84 -9.14 35.07
N ARG A 132 -28.67 -8.65 34.15
CA ARG A 132 -28.52 -7.31 33.57
C ARG A 132 -28.79 -6.18 34.56
N LYS A 133 -29.39 -6.45 35.71
CA LYS A 133 -29.55 -5.46 36.78
C LYS A 133 -28.28 -5.38 37.64
N GLN A 134 -27.72 -6.53 38.01
CA GLN A 134 -26.56 -6.62 38.90
C GLN A 134 -25.21 -6.39 38.20
N TYR A 135 -25.10 -6.70 36.91
CA TYR A 135 -23.83 -6.62 36.19
C TYR A 135 -23.89 -5.62 35.03
N LEU A 136 -22.83 -4.82 34.91
CA LEU A 136 -22.54 -4.01 33.73
C LEU A 136 -21.34 -4.64 33.01
N SER A 137 -21.59 -5.31 31.89
CA SER A 137 -20.53 -5.96 31.12
C SER A 137 -20.48 -5.44 29.69
N PHE A 138 -19.27 -5.18 29.19
CA PHE A 138 -19.02 -4.71 27.85
C PHE A 138 -17.61 -5.09 27.38
N ILE A 139 -17.41 -5.08 26.06
CA ILE A 139 -16.13 -5.40 25.43
C ILE A 139 -15.71 -4.21 24.58
N LEU A 140 -14.42 -3.89 24.65
CA LEU A 140 -13.76 -2.90 23.80
C LEU A 140 -12.63 -3.58 23.05
N GLN A 141 -12.74 -3.63 21.72
CA GLN A 141 -11.66 -4.02 20.84
C GLN A 141 -11.32 -2.88 19.90
N SER A 142 -10.07 -2.42 19.99
CA SER A 142 -9.48 -1.52 18.99
C SER A 142 -9.22 -2.27 17.68
N VAL A 143 -8.93 -1.54 16.59
CA VAL A 143 -8.60 -2.15 15.30
C VAL A 143 -7.37 -3.06 15.45
N PRO A 144 -7.50 -4.38 15.16
CA PRO A 144 -6.36 -5.29 15.19
C PRO A 144 -5.26 -4.83 14.25
N GLY A 145 -4.02 -4.97 14.68
CA GLY A 145 -2.90 -4.75 13.77
C GLY A 145 -2.41 -3.34 13.58
N ALA A 146 -2.83 -2.44 14.45
CA ALA A 146 -2.15 -1.18 14.57
C ALA A 146 -0.66 -1.39 14.94
N MET A 147 0.19 -0.41 14.62
CA MET A 147 1.60 -0.35 15.05
C MET A 147 1.75 -0.93 16.46
N SER A 148 2.87 -1.59 16.78
CA SER A 148 3.20 -2.32 18.03
C SER A 148 2.77 -1.69 19.37
N HIS A 149 2.28 -0.45 19.36
CA HIS A 149 1.84 0.37 20.47
C HIS A 149 0.31 0.57 20.58
N VAL A 150 -0.53 0.10 19.64
CA VAL A 150 -1.91 0.64 19.44
C VAL A 150 -3.02 -0.45 19.34
N CYS A 151 -2.79 -1.66 19.85
CA CYS A 151 -3.75 -2.76 19.72
C CYS A 151 -4.09 -3.42 21.07
N VAL A 152 -5.35 -3.24 21.49
CA VAL A 152 -5.94 -3.75 22.74
C VAL A 152 -7.35 -4.31 22.51
N SER A 153 -7.65 -5.42 23.17
CA SER A 153 -8.99 -5.98 23.34
C SER A 153 -9.22 -6.27 24.82
N ALA A 154 -10.24 -5.66 25.40
CA ALA A 154 -10.53 -5.77 26.82
C ALA A 154 -12.02 -6.05 27.06
N SER A 155 -12.31 -7.00 27.95
CA SER A 155 -13.64 -7.20 28.52
C SER A 155 -13.71 -6.57 29.90
N PHE A 156 -14.80 -5.87 30.18
CA PHE A 156 -15.09 -5.25 31.46
C PHE A 156 -16.39 -5.83 32.00
N THR A 157 -16.40 -6.16 33.29
CA THR A 157 -17.61 -6.55 34.00
C THR A 157 -17.59 -5.91 35.39
N TYR A 158 -18.51 -5.01 35.67
CA TYR A 158 -18.71 -4.45 37.00
C TYR A 158 -19.86 -5.18 37.71
N ASP A 159 -19.69 -5.46 38.99
CA ASP A 159 -20.71 -6.01 39.87
C ASP A 159 -21.12 -4.99 40.93
N PHE A 160 -22.37 -4.53 40.84
CA PHE A 160 -22.92 -3.54 41.78
C PHE A 160 -23.02 -4.09 43.20
N SER A 161 -23.12 -5.42 43.40
CA SER A 161 -23.24 -6.01 44.73
C SER A 161 -21.94 -6.00 45.52
N THR A 162 -20.80 -6.15 44.83
CA THR A 162 -19.48 -6.24 45.47
C THR A 162 -18.61 -5.02 45.20
N LYS A 163 -19.05 -4.08 44.36
CA LYS A 163 -18.24 -2.96 43.85
C LYS A 163 -16.91 -3.42 43.23
N HIS A 164 -16.94 -4.56 42.54
CA HIS A 164 -15.76 -5.13 41.89
C HIS A 164 -15.84 -4.96 40.38
N MET A 165 -14.75 -4.53 39.76
CA MET A 165 -14.55 -4.55 38.31
C MET A 165 -13.60 -5.66 37.91
N TYR A 166 -14.10 -6.55 37.07
CA TYR A 166 -13.33 -7.61 36.45
C TYR A 166 -12.94 -7.16 35.06
N ILE A 167 -11.64 -7.18 34.79
CA ILE A 167 -11.09 -6.79 33.50
C ILE A 167 -10.25 -7.93 32.99
N PHE A 168 -10.55 -8.42 31.79
CA PHE A 168 -9.60 -9.27 31.06
C PHE A 168 -9.13 -8.50 29.85
N MET A 169 -7.83 -8.23 29.80
CA MET A 169 -7.21 -7.45 28.75
C MET A 169 -6.18 -8.30 28.01
N HIS A 170 -6.36 -8.39 26.71
CA HIS A 170 -5.39 -8.96 25.80
C HIS A 170 -4.92 -7.92 24.78
N GLY A 171 -3.64 -7.95 24.53
CA GLY A 171 -3.00 -7.19 23.47
C GLY A 171 -1.68 -6.65 23.96
N LEU A 172 -1.10 -5.78 23.14
CA LEU A 172 0.00 -4.91 23.52
C LEU A 172 1.39 -5.63 23.63
N ALA A 173 2.30 -5.33 22.68
CA ALA A 173 3.67 -5.91 22.50
C ALA A 173 4.87 -5.00 22.91
N SER A 174 4.66 -3.71 23.23
CA SER A 174 5.71 -2.73 23.57
C SER A 174 6.17 -2.62 25.04
N ASN A 175 7.30 -1.95 25.24
CA ASN A 175 7.86 -1.53 26.53
C ASN A 175 7.00 -0.53 27.33
N ASN A 176 5.95 0.06 26.75
CA ASN A 176 5.15 1.06 27.44
C ASN A 176 4.15 0.45 28.46
N TYR A 177 4.05 -0.88 28.63
CA TYR A 177 3.04 -1.50 29.50
C TYR A 177 3.27 -1.38 30.98
N ASP A 178 4.53 -1.38 31.43
CA ASP A 178 4.79 -1.16 32.84
C ASP A 178 4.29 0.23 33.26
N ARG A 179 4.30 1.20 32.34
CA ARG A 179 3.69 2.52 32.55
C ARG A 179 2.17 2.46 32.64
N PHE A 180 1.52 1.65 31.82
CA PHE A 180 0.06 1.50 31.85
C PHE A 180 -0.39 0.80 33.14
N SER A 181 0.27 -0.29 33.54
CA SER A 181 -0.03 -0.95 34.82
C SER A 181 0.21 0.00 36.00
N TYR A 182 1.28 0.80 35.95
CA TYR A 182 1.57 1.80 36.98
C TYR A 182 0.50 2.91 37.02
N ALA A 183 0.00 3.35 35.86
CA ALA A 183 -1.07 4.35 35.79
C ALA A 183 -2.39 3.84 36.37
N ILE A 184 -2.73 2.56 36.15
CA ILE A 184 -3.90 1.94 36.80
C ILE A 184 -3.68 1.84 38.31
N GLN A 185 -2.51 1.38 38.74
CA GLN A 185 -2.15 1.21 40.16
C GLN A 185 -2.14 2.54 40.93
N GLY A 186 -1.70 3.63 40.29
CA GLY A 186 -1.53 4.92 40.94
C GLY A 186 -2.69 5.92 40.78
N GLY A 187 -3.58 5.76 39.79
CA GLY A 187 -4.58 6.80 39.47
C GLY A 187 -6.01 6.33 39.18
N ALA A 188 -6.24 5.08 38.78
CA ALA A 188 -7.60 4.59 38.50
C ALA A 188 -8.39 4.26 39.78
N SER A 189 -7.68 3.84 40.82
CA SER A 189 -8.25 3.44 42.12
C SER A 189 -8.73 4.61 42.98
N SER A 190 -8.20 5.81 42.78
CA SER A 190 -8.49 6.95 43.67
C SER A 190 -9.75 7.74 43.31
N MET A 191 -10.32 7.56 42.11
CA MET A 191 -11.47 8.37 41.63
C MET A 191 -12.65 7.53 41.17
N SER A 192 -12.47 6.57 40.25
CA SER A 192 -13.52 5.63 39.86
C SER A 192 -12.93 4.50 39.03
N THR A 193 -13.36 3.29 39.34
CA THR A 193 -12.98 2.10 38.56
C THR A 193 -13.39 2.18 37.08
N PHE A 194 -14.41 2.98 36.74
CA PHE A 194 -14.87 3.19 35.37
C PHE A 194 -13.96 4.07 34.51
N LEU A 195 -12.91 4.66 35.07
CA LEU A 195 -11.91 5.43 34.31
C LEU A 195 -10.93 4.54 33.54
N VAL A 196 -10.83 3.24 33.85
CA VAL A 196 -9.86 2.35 33.17
C VAL A 196 -10.02 2.35 31.64
N PRO A 197 -11.23 2.22 31.06
CA PRO A 197 -11.44 2.43 29.62
C PRO A 197 -10.92 3.77 29.08
N SER A 198 -11.14 4.87 29.80
CA SER A 198 -10.69 6.20 29.41
C SER A 198 -9.16 6.32 29.44
N ILE A 199 -8.50 5.68 30.42
CA ILE A 199 -7.03 5.57 30.48
C ILE A 199 -6.48 4.80 29.26
N ILE A 200 -7.16 3.73 28.82
CA ILE A 200 -6.78 2.99 27.60
C ILE A 200 -6.85 3.91 26.39
N VAL A 201 -7.93 4.69 26.24
CA VAL A 201 -8.07 5.64 25.14
C VAL A 201 -6.97 6.70 25.19
N ARG A 202 -6.76 7.34 26.35
CA ARG A 202 -5.70 8.33 26.56
C ARG A 202 -4.34 7.81 26.11
N PHE A 203 -3.98 6.61 26.57
CA PHE A 203 -2.69 6.02 26.23
C PHE A 203 -2.55 5.76 24.73
N ASN A 204 -3.62 5.31 24.06
CA ASN A 204 -3.63 5.18 22.61
C ASN A 204 -3.43 6.53 21.90
N LEU A 205 -4.05 7.62 22.39
CA LEU A 205 -3.86 8.96 21.83
C LEU A 205 -2.42 9.46 22.00
N GLU A 206 -1.79 9.24 23.16
CA GLU A 206 -0.38 9.58 23.41
C GLU A 206 0.57 8.87 22.43
N GLN A 207 0.34 7.59 22.15
CA GLN A 207 1.15 6.85 21.17
C GLN A 207 0.92 7.36 19.74
N ARG A 208 -0.31 7.76 19.39
CA ARG A 208 -0.62 8.35 18.08
C ARG A 208 0.06 9.70 17.88
N VAL A 209 0.14 10.54 18.92
CA VAL A 209 0.90 11.80 18.85
C VAL A 209 2.35 11.53 18.46
N LYS A 210 3.00 10.56 19.11
CA LYS A 210 4.39 10.19 18.81
C LYS A 210 4.55 9.71 17.38
N ALA A 211 3.65 8.83 16.92
CA ALA A 211 3.66 8.34 15.54
C ALA A 211 3.46 9.49 14.53
N LEU A 212 2.51 10.38 14.80
CA LEU A 212 2.19 11.51 13.92
C LEU A 212 3.34 12.52 13.84
N ASN A 213 4.05 12.77 14.94
CA ASN A 213 5.28 13.57 14.94
C ASN A 213 6.33 12.96 14.01
N LEU A 214 6.58 11.65 14.12
CA LEU A 214 7.54 10.93 13.27
C LEU A 214 7.18 11.02 11.78
N TRP A 215 5.90 10.88 11.43
CA TRP A 215 5.45 11.00 10.05
C TRP A 215 5.53 12.43 9.52
N GLN A 216 5.23 13.42 10.36
CA GLN A 216 5.38 14.83 10.00
C GLN A 216 6.84 15.20 9.75
N ASP A 217 7.77 14.69 10.57
CA ASP A 217 9.21 14.91 10.37
C ASP A 217 9.68 14.28 9.06
N LYS A 218 9.20 13.08 8.71
CA LYS A 218 9.48 12.47 7.41
C LYS A 218 8.97 13.30 6.24
N ILE A 219 7.77 13.88 6.34
CA ILE A 219 7.27 14.81 5.32
C ILE A 219 8.18 16.04 5.25
N TYR A 220 8.53 16.64 6.38
CA TYR A 220 9.43 17.80 6.45
C TYR A 220 10.76 17.55 5.72
N TRP A 221 11.42 16.42 6.00
CA TRP A 221 12.70 16.09 5.36
C TRP A 221 12.55 15.83 3.85
N ASN A 222 11.45 15.21 3.42
CA ASN A 222 11.20 15.02 1.99
C ASN A 222 10.89 16.33 1.26
N GLU A 223 10.14 17.25 1.88
CA GLU A 223 9.90 18.59 1.31
C GLU A 223 11.22 19.36 1.15
N ARG A 224 12.12 19.26 2.13
CA ARG A 224 13.45 19.86 2.06
C ARG A 224 14.30 19.28 0.93
N ARG A 225 14.28 17.95 0.75
CA ARG A 225 15.01 17.27 -0.34
C ARG A 225 14.58 17.74 -1.73
N ILE A 226 13.30 18.09 -1.91
CA ILE A 226 12.75 18.53 -3.21
C ILE A 226 12.86 20.06 -3.37
N GLY A 227 13.14 20.80 -2.31
CA GLY A 227 13.29 22.26 -2.36
C GLY A 227 11.96 23.02 -2.46
N ILE A 228 10.86 22.45 -1.98
CA ILE A 228 9.52 23.06 -2.03
C ILE A 228 9.15 23.85 -0.77
N ARG A 229 10.04 23.85 0.24
CA ARG A 229 9.80 24.57 1.50
C ARG A 229 10.07 26.06 1.31
N PHE A 230 9.14 26.90 1.76
CA PHE A 230 9.31 28.36 1.70
C PHE A 230 10.31 28.88 2.75
N ASP A 231 10.42 28.18 3.87
CA ASP A 231 11.27 28.55 5.01
C ASP A 231 12.69 27.97 4.89
N HIS A 232 13.01 27.35 3.76
CA HIS A 232 14.31 26.76 3.52
C HIS A 232 14.76 26.94 2.06
N TYR A 233 15.85 27.67 1.87
CA TYR A 233 16.40 28.02 0.56
C TYR A 233 17.59 27.16 0.16
N ASP A 234 17.59 25.88 0.57
CA ASP A 234 18.53 24.93 -0.01
C ASP A 234 18.29 24.89 -1.53
N ASN A 235 19.36 24.84 -2.32
CA ASN A 235 19.27 24.66 -3.77
C ASN A 235 19.60 23.18 -4.07
N PRO A 236 18.68 22.24 -3.82
CA PRO A 236 18.97 20.81 -3.94
C PRO A 236 19.31 20.47 -5.39
N GLU A 237 20.32 19.63 -5.57
CA GLU A 237 20.68 19.16 -6.90
C GLU A 237 19.66 18.10 -7.36
N LEU A 238 18.59 18.54 -8.03
CA LEU A 238 17.47 17.67 -8.46
C LEU A 238 17.91 16.50 -9.36
N SER A 239 19.04 16.61 -10.05
CA SER A 239 19.65 15.55 -10.86
C SER A 239 20.06 14.32 -10.05
N SER A 240 20.44 14.52 -8.78
CA SER A 240 20.94 13.48 -7.86
C SER A 240 19.83 12.76 -7.09
N ILE A 241 18.59 13.26 -7.16
CA ILE A 241 17.48 12.72 -6.38
C ILE A 241 17.00 11.40 -7.00
N ASP A 242 17.01 10.34 -6.19
CA ASP A 242 16.31 9.09 -6.50
C ASP A 242 14.80 9.25 -6.24
N PHE A 243 14.07 9.61 -7.30
CA PHE A 243 12.63 9.74 -7.26
C PHE A 243 11.90 8.41 -6.96
N SER A 244 12.50 7.25 -7.24
CA SER A 244 11.89 5.95 -6.94
C SER A 244 11.82 5.71 -5.43
N THR A 245 12.95 5.89 -4.74
CA THR A 245 13.02 5.75 -3.28
C THR A 245 12.16 6.81 -2.59
N LEU A 246 12.22 8.06 -3.05
CA LEU A 246 11.37 9.13 -2.53
C LEU A 246 9.88 8.84 -2.68
N SER A 247 9.45 8.32 -3.84
CA SER A 247 8.06 7.93 -4.08
C SER A 247 7.63 6.79 -3.15
N LYS A 248 8.47 5.77 -2.96
CA LYS A 248 8.19 4.66 -2.02
C LYS A 248 8.02 5.17 -0.59
N ASP A 249 8.93 6.02 -0.13
CA ASP A 249 8.90 6.60 1.22
C ASP A 249 7.63 7.44 1.44
N LEU A 250 7.28 8.31 0.49
CA LEU A 250 6.09 9.17 0.59
C LEU A 250 4.79 8.37 0.56
N ASN A 251 4.71 7.33 -0.28
CA ASN A 251 3.55 6.45 -0.30
C ASN A 251 3.42 5.68 1.02
N ALA A 252 4.53 5.19 1.59
CA ALA A 252 4.53 4.56 2.90
C ALA A 252 4.03 5.52 4.00
N VAL A 253 4.48 6.78 3.99
CA VAL A 253 3.99 7.81 4.92
C VAL A 253 2.47 8.01 4.76
N ASN A 254 1.97 8.17 3.53
CA ASN A 254 0.55 8.35 3.26
C ASN A 254 -0.30 7.16 3.73
N THR A 255 0.14 5.92 3.47
CA THR A 255 -0.55 4.71 3.96
C THR A 255 -0.63 4.69 5.48
N ASN A 256 0.45 5.04 6.18
CA ASN A 256 0.48 5.09 7.64
C ASN A 256 -0.41 6.20 8.20
N LEU A 257 -0.45 7.37 7.57
CA LEU A 257 -1.34 8.47 7.97
C LEU A 257 -2.82 8.13 7.75
N ALA A 258 -3.15 7.52 6.61
CA ALA A 258 -4.51 7.04 6.34
C ALA A 258 -4.96 6.02 7.40
N PHE A 259 -4.04 5.16 7.86
CA PHE A 259 -4.31 4.24 8.95
C PHE A 259 -4.52 4.94 10.30
N ILE A 260 -3.75 6.00 10.62
CA ILE A 260 -4.00 6.83 11.82
C ILE A 260 -5.41 7.46 11.76
N VAL A 261 -5.83 7.98 10.60
CA VAL A 261 -7.20 8.52 10.43
C VAL A 261 -8.26 7.45 10.72
N LEU A 262 -8.09 6.22 10.21
CA LEU A 262 -8.98 5.10 10.53
C LEU A 262 -9.05 4.84 12.04
N LEU A 263 -7.91 4.88 12.74
CA LEU A 263 -7.84 4.69 14.19
C LEU A 263 -8.55 5.83 14.95
N CYS A 264 -8.42 7.08 14.51
CA CYS A 264 -9.14 8.20 15.09
C CYS A 264 -10.66 8.02 14.94
N LYS A 265 -11.14 7.67 13.75
CA LYS A 265 -12.57 7.38 13.50
C LYS A 265 -13.09 6.23 14.35
N SER A 266 -12.30 5.18 14.50
CA SER A 266 -12.59 4.05 15.39
C SER A 266 -12.68 4.49 16.86
N THR A 267 -11.84 5.44 17.29
CA THR A 267 -11.83 5.96 18.67
C THR A 267 -13.00 6.88 18.94
N THR A 268 -13.43 7.68 17.97
CA THR A 268 -14.67 8.48 18.08
C THR A 268 -15.86 7.56 18.40
N ARG A 269 -16.01 6.46 17.66
CA ARG A 269 -17.06 5.45 17.91
C ARG A 269 -16.90 4.76 19.27
N MET A 270 -15.66 4.54 19.72
CA MET A 270 -15.39 3.97 21.04
C MET A 270 -15.87 4.93 22.14
N LEU A 271 -15.56 6.22 22.02
CA LEU A 271 -15.95 7.25 23.00
C LEU A 271 -17.48 7.45 23.01
N GLU A 272 -18.15 7.41 21.87
CA GLU A 272 -19.62 7.38 21.80
C GLU A 272 -20.21 6.17 22.54
N PHE A 273 -19.58 5.00 22.40
CA PHE A 273 -19.98 3.82 23.15
C PHE A 273 -19.70 3.98 24.66
N LEU A 274 -18.58 4.59 25.05
CA LEU A 274 -18.26 4.86 26.46
C LEU A 274 -19.25 5.85 27.09
N ASP A 275 -19.79 6.81 26.35
CA ASP A 275 -20.88 7.66 26.85
C ASP A 275 -22.14 6.84 27.14
N GLN A 276 -22.43 5.83 26.30
CA GLN A 276 -23.54 4.91 26.56
C GLN A 276 -23.27 4.03 27.78
N VAL A 277 -22.01 3.64 28.02
CA VAL A 277 -21.58 2.92 29.22
C VAL A 277 -21.81 3.79 30.47
N ALA A 278 -21.40 5.07 30.46
CA ALA A 278 -21.61 6.00 31.57
C ALA A 278 -23.09 6.18 31.91
N ARG A 279 -23.93 6.45 30.90
CA ARG A 279 -25.39 6.57 31.08
C ARG A 279 -26.06 5.26 31.52
N ARG A 280 -25.50 4.12 31.13
CA ARG A 280 -25.98 2.81 31.56
C ARG A 280 -25.57 2.50 33.00
N TYR A 281 -24.36 2.90 33.39
CA TYR A 281 -23.88 2.82 34.76
C TYR A 281 -24.83 3.57 35.68
N LYS A 282 -25.11 4.87 35.42
CA LYS A 282 -26.02 5.69 36.25
C LYS A 282 -27.36 4.99 36.49
N ARG A 283 -28.04 4.60 35.41
CA ARG A 283 -29.32 3.89 35.48
C ARG A 283 -29.25 2.58 36.28
N GLN A 284 -28.15 1.83 36.17
CA GLN A 284 -28.01 0.59 36.93
C GLN A 284 -27.61 0.86 38.39
N ALA A 285 -26.80 1.88 38.66
CA ALA A 285 -26.40 2.32 39.99
C ALA A 285 -27.63 2.72 40.82
N ASP A 286 -28.50 3.58 40.27
CA ASP A 286 -29.76 4.01 40.92
C ASP A 286 -30.65 2.80 41.26
N ASN A 287 -30.75 1.86 40.32
CA ASN A 287 -31.53 0.63 40.48
C ASN A 287 -30.97 -0.36 41.52
N ASN A 288 -29.68 -0.25 41.85
CA ASN A 288 -29.00 -1.07 42.86
C ASN A 288 -28.79 -0.31 44.19
N GLY A 289 -29.38 0.88 44.34
CA GLY A 289 -29.37 1.62 45.61
C GLY A 289 -28.09 2.42 45.88
N VAL A 290 -27.31 2.73 44.85
CA VAL A 290 -26.23 3.73 44.96
C VAL A 290 -26.89 5.11 45.14
N PRO A 291 -26.38 5.98 46.04
CA PRO A 291 -26.87 7.35 46.19
C PRO A 291 -26.90 8.11 44.85
N GLU A 292 -27.97 8.85 44.58
CA GLU A 292 -28.15 9.57 43.32
C GLU A 292 -27.06 10.62 43.07
N ASP A 293 -26.56 11.25 44.13
CA ASP A 293 -25.46 12.20 44.06
C ASP A 293 -24.17 11.52 43.58
N GLU A 294 -23.82 10.35 44.14
CA GLU A 294 -22.65 9.55 43.76
C GLU A 294 -22.75 9.01 42.33
N SER A 295 -23.93 8.47 41.95
CA SER A 295 -24.14 7.93 40.61
C SER A 295 -24.10 9.03 39.54
N THR A 296 -24.58 10.23 39.87
CA THR A 296 -24.56 11.41 38.98
C THR A 296 -23.16 12.01 38.86
N GLU A 297 -22.42 12.13 39.96
CA GLU A 297 -21.03 12.60 39.94
C GLU A 297 -20.15 11.71 39.06
N ILE A 298 -20.24 10.38 39.22
CA ILE A 298 -19.48 9.44 38.39
C ILE A 298 -19.91 9.51 36.92
N GLU A 299 -21.21 9.62 36.63
CA GLU A 299 -21.68 9.79 35.25
C GLU A 299 -21.08 11.06 34.61
N GLN A 300 -21.13 12.18 35.30
CA GLN A 300 -20.58 13.46 34.83
C GLN A 300 -19.07 13.36 34.62
N LEU A 301 -18.33 12.84 35.59
CA LEU A 301 -16.89 12.61 35.48
C LEU A 301 -16.53 11.79 34.24
N LEU A 302 -17.25 10.70 33.96
CA LEU A 302 -17.01 9.86 32.79
C LEU A 302 -17.33 10.58 31.48
N LEU A 303 -18.46 11.31 31.42
CA LEU A 303 -18.87 12.04 30.22
C LEU A 303 -17.90 13.19 29.90
N ASP A 304 -17.47 13.93 30.91
CA ASP A 304 -16.50 15.03 30.76
C ASP A 304 -15.14 14.49 30.30
N THR A 305 -14.65 13.42 30.95
CA THR A 305 -13.41 12.74 30.54
C THR A 305 -13.50 12.24 29.08
N ASN A 306 -14.61 11.63 28.69
CA ASN A 306 -14.80 11.17 27.32
C ASN A 306 -14.87 12.35 26.32
N SER A 307 -15.45 13.48 26.73
CA SER A 307 -15.52 14.70 25.94
C SER A 307 -14.13 15.29 25.68
N GLU A 308 -13.27 15.36 26.71
CA GLU A 308 -11.88 15.81 26.59
C GLU A 308 -11.08 14.90 25.63
N LEU A 309 -11.19 13.58 25.81
CA LEU A 309 -10.51 12.62 24.95
C LEU A 309 -11.02 12.68 23.50
N ARG A 310 -12.30 12.99 23.30
CA ARG A 310 -12.89 13.20 21.97
C ARG A 310 -12.31 14.44 21.30
N SER A 311 -12.26 15.55 22.03
CA SER A 311 -11.67 16.80 21.54
C SER A 311 -10.21 16.59 21.11
N TRP A 312 -9.41 15.90 21.94
CA TRP A 312 -8.04 15.55 21.58
C TRP A 312 -7.98 14.65 20.34
N ASN A 313 -8.81 13.60 20.27
CA ASN A 313 -8.83 12.68 19.12
C ASN A 313 -9.19 13.39 17.80
N VAL A 314 -10.15 14.32 17.82
CA VAL A 314 -10.51 15.14 16.65
C VAL A 314 -9.31 15.98 16.19
N GLY A 315 -8.60 16.64 17.12
CA GLY A 315 -7.38 17.39 16.76
C GLY A 315 -6.27 16.53 16.14
N LEU A 316 -6.15 15.26 16.56
CA LEU A 316 -5.22 14.31 15.93
C LEU A 316 -5.68 13.85 14.55
N GLU A 317 -6.99 13.67 14.36
CA GLU A 317 -7.59 13.35 13.05
C GLU A 317 -7.32 14.47 12.05
N ASP A 318 -7.63 15.73 12.42
CA ASP A 318 -7.41 16.91 11.58
C ASP A 318 -5.94 17.05 11.18
N ARG A 319 -5.03 16.86 12.15
CA ARG A 319 -3.59 16.93 11.89
C ARG A 319 -3.13 15.78 10.98
N ALA A 320 -3.63 14.56 11.17
CA ALA A 320 -3.30 13.43 10.30
C ALA A 320 -3.81 13.64 8.87
N GLU A 321 -5.02 14.17 8.69
CA GLU A 321 -5.56 14.54 7.38
C GLU A 321 -4.75 15.64 6.72
N TYR A 322 -4.35 16.67 7.46
CA TYR A 322 -3.49 17.75 6.96
C TYR A 322 -2.14 17.22 6.47
N VAL A 323 -1.44 16.41 7.28
CA VAL A 323 -0.13 15.84 6.89
C VAL A 323 -0.30 14.87 5.71
N SER A 324 -1.41 14.13 5.64
CA SER A 324 -1.72 13.24 4.51
C SER A 324 -1.92 14.03 3.20
N LYS A 325 -2.69 15.13 3.25
CA LYS A 325 -2.86 16.04 2.09
C LYS A 325 -1.53 16.61 1.62
N ARG A 326 -0.64 16.98 2.53
CA ARG A 326 0.74 17.40 2.19
C ARG A 326 1.51 16.29 1.51
N GLY A 327 1.52 15.09 2.08
CA GLY A 327 2.18 13.93 1.48
C GLY A 327 1.66 13.62 0.08
N GLN A 328 0.35 13.72 -0.16
CA GLN A 328 -0.26 13.54 -1.48
C GLN A 328 0.21 14.61 -2.49
N ALA A 329 0.29 15.88 -2.07
CA ALA A 329 0.80 16.95 -2.92
C ALA A 329 2.26 16.69 -3.34
N ILE A 330 3.09 16.21 -2.41
CA ILE A 330 4.50 15.89 -2.72
C ILE A 330 4.59 14.71 -3.69
N VAL A 331 3.75 13.67 -3.51
CA VAL A 331 3.68 12.54 -4.45
C VAL A 331 3.34 13.00 -5.86
N GLN A 332 2.37 13.91 -6.02
CA GLN A 332 2.02 14.52 -7.31
C GLN A 332 3.20 15.28 -7.93
N THR A 333 3.92 16.06 -7.13
CA THR A 333 5.13 16.78 -7.57
C THR A 333 6.22 15.80 -8.03
N VAL A 334 6.45 14.71 -7.29
CA VAL A 334 7.45 13.69 -7.63
C VAL A 334 7.10 13.00 -8.94
N TYR A 335 5.83 12.61 -9.15
CA TYR A 335 5.41 12.03 -10.44
C TYR A 335 5.57 12.99 -11.61
N SER A 336 5.24 14.27 -11.39
CA SER A 336 5.44 15.31 -12.41
C SER A 336 6.93 15.49 -12.75
N ALA A 337 7.82 15.45 -11.75
CA ALA A 337 9.26 15.52 -11.95
C ALA A 337 9.82 14.30 -12.71
N ILE A 338 9.33 13.09 -12.40
CA ILE A 338 9.67 11.87 -13.15
C ILE A 338 9.26 12.02 -14.62
N ALA A 339 8.02 12.42 -14.89
CA ALA A 339 7.52 12.59 -16.26
C ALA A 339 8.32 13.64 -17.06
N GLN A 340 8.72 14.74 -16.42
CA GLN A 340 9.57 15.76 -17.04
C GLN A 340 10.97 15.21 -17.37
N ARG A 341 11.56 14.41 -16.46
CA ARG A 341 12.87 13.77 -16.68
C ARG A 341 12.82 12.76 -17.84
N ASP A 342 11.76 11.95 -17.90
CA ASP A 342 11.57 10.98 -18.98
C ASP A 342 11.35 11.68 -20.32
N SER A 343 10.58 12.78 -20.33
CA SER A 343 10.39 13.61 -21.53
C SER A 343 11.70 14.23 -22.01
N ALA A 344 12.51 14.79 -21.09
CA ALA A 344 13.82 15.34 -21.43
C ALA A 344 14.80 14.27 -21.94
N THR A 345 14.75 13.07 -21.36
CA THR A 345 15.57 11.93 -21.80
C THR A 345 15.14 11.43 -23.17
N SER A 346 13.83 11.35 -23.42
CA SER A 346 13.26 11.00 -24.73
C SER A 346 13.66 12.01 -25.81
N LEU A 347 13.60 13.32 -25.51
CA LEU A 347 14.08 14.37 -26.42
C LEU A 347 15.58 14.24 -26.72
N ARG A 348 16.40 13.94 -25.71
CA ARG A 348 17.85 13.69 -25.91
C ARG A 348 18.10 12.44 -26.74
N LEU A 349 17.32 11.39 -26.56
CA LEU A 349 17.42 10.18 -27.37
C LEU A 349 17.01 10.46 -28.82
N ALA A 350 15.93 11.21 -29.04
CA ALA A 350 15.48 11.62 -30.37
C ALA A 350 16.51 12.51 -31.09
N SER A 351 17.12 13.47 -30.39
CA SER A 351 18.16 14.32 -30.97
C SER A 351 19.43 13.53 -31.30
N THR A 352 19.84 12.63 -30.41
CA THR A 352 21.00 11.74 -30.65
C THR A 352 20.72 10.80 -31.83
N SER A 353 19.52 10.24 -31.92
CA SER A 353 19.11 9.39 -33.04
C SER A 353 19.08 10.16 -34.37
N THR A 354 18.62 11.42 -34.35
CA THR A 354 18.63 12.29 -35.53
C THR A 354 20.06 12.60 -35.97
N SER A 355 20.94 12.95 -35.03
CA SER A 355 22.36 13.19 -35.32
C SER A 355 23.06 11.94 -35.86
N LEU A 356 22.76 10.77 -35.29
CA LEU A 356 23.26 9.49 -35.76
C LEU A 356 22.76 9.17 -37.17
N ALA A 357 21.49 9.44 -37.48
CA ALA A 357 20.92 9.26 -38.81
C ALA A 357 21.60 10.20 -39.84
N GLN A 358 21.83 11.46 -39.48
CA GLN A 358 22.56 12.42 -40.33
C GLN A 358 24.00 11.99 -40.58
N SER A 359 24.71 11.53 -39.55
CA SER A 359 26.07 11.00 -39.71
C SER A 359 26.09 9.72 -40.55
N SER A 360 25.09 8.85 -40.38
CA SER A 360 24.97 7.64 -41.20
C SER A 360 24.69 7.99 -42.65
N GLN A 361 23.85 9.00 -42.90
CA GLN A 361 23.59 9.52 -44.23
C GLN A 361 24.85 10.11 -44.87
N SER A 362 25.64 10.91 -44.14
CA SER A 362 26.88 11.48 -44.67
C SER A 362 27.93 10.41 -44.96
N VAL A 363 28.06 9.38 -44.11
CA VAL A 363 28.91 8.21 -44.35
C VAL A 363 28.45 7.44 -45.59
N ALA A 364 27.14 7.22 -45.75
CA ALA A 364 26.59 6.56 -46.92
C ALA A 364 26.87 7.34 -48.22
N ILE A 365 26.74 8.67 -48.18
CA ILE A 365 27.08 9.56 -49.30
C ILE A 365 28.57 9.47 -49.62
N SER A 366 29.46 9.61 -48.63
CA SER A 366 30.92 9.50 -48.86
C SER A 366 31.30 8.13 -49.41
N THR A 367 30.75 7.06 -48.84
CA THR A 367 30.97 5.68 -49.33
C THR A 367 30.47 5.50 -50.76
N SER A 368 29.33 6.12 -51.12
CA SER A 368 28.81 6.08 -52.49
C SER A 368 29.74 6.80 -53.47
N ARG A 369 30.36 7.90 -53.07
CA ARG A 369 31.35 8.64 -53.87
C ARG A 369 32.65 7.85 -54.01
N ASP A 370 33.15 7.26 -52.94
CA ASP A 370 34.34 6.39 -52.97
C ASP A 370 34.11 5.18 -53.88
N SER A 371 32.90 4.60 -53.81
CA SER A 371 32.48 3.52 -54.71
C SER A 371 32.45 3.98 -56.18
N ALA A 372 32.04 5.22 -56.47
CA ALA A 372 32.07 5.77 -57.82
C ALA A 372 33.50 5.97 -58.33
N VAL A 373 34.41 6.48 -57.50
CA VAL A 373 35.84 6.60 -57.84
C VAL A 373 36.45 5.23 -58.11
N MET A 374 36.15 4.23 -57.28
CA MET A 374 36.62 2.85 -57.49
C MET A 374 36.15 2.27 -58.83
N ARG A 375 34.88 2.52 -59.20
CA ARG A 375 34.35 2.12 -60.51
C ARG A 375 35.09 2.79 -61.67
N ILE A 376 35.45 4.07 -61.55
CA ILE A 376 36.21 4.79 -62.57
C ILE A 376 37.63 4.21 -62.72
N ILE A 377 38.34 3.99 -61.61
CA ILE A 377 39.69 3.39 -61.65
C ILE A 377 39.63 2.00 -62.29
N ALA A 378 38.66 1.17 -61.89
CA ALA A 378 38.46 -0.15 -62.48
C ALA A 378 38.19 -0.05 -64.00
N ALA A 379 37.32 0.86 -64.44
CA ALA A 379 37.06 1.08 -65.87
C ALA A 379 38.33 1.49 -66.65
N ILE A 380 39.16 2.37 -66.08
CA ILE A 380 40.45 2.76 -66.66
C ILE A 380 41.36 1.53 -66.78
N THR A 381 41.50 0.72 -65.72
CA THR A 381 42.35 -0.49 -65.77
C THR A 381 41.87 -1.49 -66.82
N ILE A 382 40.55 -1.71 -66.94
CA ILE A 382 39.94 -2.58 -67.95
C ILE A 382 40.25 -2.08 -69.36
N PHE A 383 40.27 -0.76 -69.59
CA PHE A 383 40.59 -0.18 -70.89
C PHE A 383 42.06 -0.34 -71.28
N PHE A 384 43.00 -0.16 -70.33
CA PHE A 384 44.43 -0.21 -70.62
C PHE A 384 45.02 -1.63 -70.65
N LEU A 385 44.43 -2.58 -69.92
CA LEU A 385 44.97 -3.94 -69.78
C LEU A 385 45.13 -4.69 -71.14
N PRO A 386 44.18 -4.61 -72.10
CA PRO A 386 44.32 -5.23 -73.43
C PRO A 386 45.43 -4.61 -74.27
N ALA A 387 45.56 -3.28 -74.23
CA ALA A 387 46.60 -2.55 -74.94
C ALA A 387 47.99 -2.92 -74.40
N THR A 388 48.11 -2.98 -73.07
CA THR A 388 49.38 -3.32 -72.40
C THR A 388 49.78 -4.78 -72.64
N PHE A 389 48.81 -5.71 -72.61
CA PHE A 389 49.04 -7.12 -72.95
C PHE A 389 49.52 -7.28 -74.40
N THR A 390 48.87 -6.59 -75.34
CA THR A 390 49.25 -6.64 -76.76
C THR A 390 50.64 -6.02 -76.99
N ALA A 391 50.94 -4.87 -76.38
CA ALA A 391 52.26 -4.26 -76.43
C ALA A 391 53.36 -5.20 -75.90
N THR A 392 53.08 -5.91 -74.80
CA THR A 392 54.03 -6.87 -74.22
C THR A 392 54.19 -8.12 -75.09
N PHE A 393 53.08 -8.67 -75.61
CA PHE A 393 53.09 -9.86 -76.48
C PHE A 393 53.89 -9.60 -77.76
N PHE A 394 53.70 -8.44 -78.41
CA PHE A 394 54.45 -8.05 -79.60
C PHE A 394 55.89 -7.58 -79.30
N SER A 395 56.21 -7.28 -78.03
CA SER A 395 57.59 -7.00 -77.56
C SER A 395 58.39 -8.30 -77.33
N THR A 396 57.71 -9.44 -77.16
CA THR A 396 58.40 -10.73 -77.17
C THR A 396 58.96 -11.03 -78.56
N THR A 397 60.15 -11.64 -78.62
CA THR A 397 60.97 -11.92 -79.82
C THR A 397 60.35 -12.96 -80.79
N PHE A 398 59.04 -12.92 -81.00
CA PHE A 398 58.31 -13.77 -81.94
C PHE A 398 58.24 -13.18 -83.36
N PHE A 399 58.57 -11.89 -83.53
CA PHE A 399 58.79 -11.27 -84.85
C PHE A 399 60.28 -11.26 -85.15
N SER A 400 60.77 -12.30 -85.83
CA SER A 400 62.10 -12.32 -86.39
C SER A 400 62.21 -11.27 -87.51
N PHE A 401 62.91 -10.17 -87.25
CA PHE A 401 63.45 -9.29 -88.29
C PHE A 401 64.64 -10.00 -88.94
N ASN A 402 64.37 -10.98 -89.80
CA ASN A 402 65.41 -11.53 -90.66
C ASN A 402 65.31 -10.87 -92.03
N ASP A 403 66.28 -9.99 -92.26
CA ASP A 403 66.69 -9.45 -93.55
C ASP A 403 66.97 -10.60 -94.52
N ASP A 404 66.34 -10.56 -95.69
CA ASP A 404 67.07 -10.82 -96.92
C ASP A 404 66.37 -10.15 -98.11
N LEU A 405 67.12 -9.23 -98.72
CA LEU A 405 66.92 -8.59 -100.02
C LEU A 405 65.79 -7.53 -100.12
N GLY A 406 66.18 -6.29 -99.81
CA GLY A 406 65.80 -5.14 -100.64
C GLY A 406 64.52 -4.41 -100.26
N GLY A 407 64.61 -3.55 -99.24
CA GLY A 407 63.83 -2.31 -99.19
C GLY A 407 62.41 -2.42 -98.64
N ARG A 408 62.27 -2.75 -97.36
CA ARG A 408 61.21 -2.24 -96.46
C ARG A 408 61.58 -2.59 -95.01
N ILE A 409 62.05 -1.60 -94.25
CA ILE A 409 62.29 -1.67 -92.79
C ILE A 409 60.96 -1.71 -92.00
N TYR A 410 59.82 -1.84 -92.70
CA TYR A 410 58.51 -2.03 -92.11
C TYR A 410 58.04 -3.45 -92.41
N SER A 411 58.07 -4.32 -91.41
CA SER A 411 57.45 -5.64 -91.49
C SER A 411 55.98 -5.48 -91.88
N GLN A 412 55.55 -6.16 -92.94
CA GLN A 412 54.19 -6.13 -93.50
C GLN A 412 53.10 -6.57 -92.48
N TRP A 413 53.53 -7.10 -91.32
CA TRP A 413 52.70 -7.54 -90.21
C TRP A 413 52.38 -6.45 -89.17
N ILE A 414 52.87 -5.21 -89.33
CA ILE A 414 52.47 -4.07 -88.47
C ILE A 414 50.94 -3.86 -88.48
N TRP A 415 50.27 -4.16 -89.60
CA TRP A 415 48.80 -4.08 -89.65
C TRP A 415 48.12 -5.10 -88.72
N LEU A 416 48.77 -6.24 -88.46
CA LEU A 416 48.28 -7.26 -87.53
C LEU A 416 48.29 -6.74 -86.08
N TYR A 417 49.26 -5.89 -85.70
CA TYR A 417 49.25 -5.20 -84.41
C TYR A 417 48.01 -4.33 -84.25
N PHE A 418 47.69 -3.51 -85.26
CA PHE A 418 46.48 -2.66 -85.22
C PHE A 418 45.20 -3.50 -85.22
N LEU A 419 45.14 -4.58 -86.02
CA LEU A 419 43.99 -5.47 -86.08
C LEU A 419 43.74 -6.18 -84.74
N VAL A 420 44.77 -6.83 -84.17
CA VAL A 420 44.65 -7.56 -82.90
C VAL A 420 44.32 -6.61 -81.75
N THR A 421 44.95 -5.43 -81.71
CA THR A 421 44.66 -4.41 -80.70
C THR A 421 43.22 -3.94 -80.79
N ILE A 422 42.71 -3.65 -81.99
CA ILE A 422 41.32 -3.19 -82.19
C ILE A 422 40.32 -4.29 -81.81
N VAL A 423 40.55 -5.54 -82.24
CA VAL A 423 39.66 -6.67 -81.92
C VAL A 423 39.63 -6.94 -80.42
N LEU A 424 40.78 -6.94 -79.75
CA LEU A 424 40.86 -7.18 -78.31
C LEU A 424 40.22 -6.03 -77.51
N THR A 425 40.39 -4.79 -77.97
CA THR A 425 39.74 -3.61 -77.37
C THR A 425 38.22 -3.69 -77.53
N LEU A 426 37.73 -4.09 -78.70
CA LEU A 426 36.30 -4.33 -78.95
C LEU A 426 35.74 -5.43 -78.03
N ILE A 427 36.45 -6.56 -77.89
CA ILE A 427 36.04 -7.66 -77.01
C ILE A 427 35.94 -7.20 -75.55
N VAL A 428 36.91 -6.42 -75.07
CA VAL A 428 36.92 -5.95 -73.68
C VAL A 428 35.86 -4.88 -73.43
N VAL A 429 35.68 -3.93 -74.35
CA VAL A 429 34.66 -2.88 -74.23
C VAL A 429 33.26 -3.48 -74.33
N VAL A 430 32.99 -4.31 -75.34
CA VAL A 430 31.69 -4.96 -75.53
C VAL A 430 31.43 -5.99 -74.43
N GLY A 431 32.44 -6.77 -74.04
CA GLY A 431 32.35 -7.75 -72.95
C GLY A 431 32.05 -7.10 -71.61
N THR A 432 32.75 -6.02 -71.26
CA THR A 432 32.51 -5.28 -70.01
C THR A 432 31.15 -4.59 -70.03
N TRP A 433 30.76 -3.99 -71.15
CA TRP A 433 29.43 -3.36 -71.30
C TRP A 433 28.30 -4.39 -71.19
N PHE A 434 28.47 -5.57 -71.81
CA PHE A 434 27.51 -6.66 -71.74
C PHE A 434 27.40 -7.23 -70.32
N LEU A 435 28.53 -7.49 -69.65
CA LEU A 435 28.56 -7.96 -68.27
C LEU A 435 27.95 -6.94 -67.30
N TRP A 436 28.21 -5.64 -67.51
CA TRP A 436 27.60 -4.56 -66.72
C TRP A 436 26.09 -4.52 -66.89
N ARG A 437 25.61 -4.54 -68.15
CA ARG A 437 24.17 -4.61 -68.47
C ARG A 437 23.51 -5.86 -67.90
N MET A 438 24.19 -7.00 -67.91
CA MET A 438 23.65 -8.25 -67.37
C MET A 438 23.53 -8.16 -65.84
N LYS A 439 24.55 -7.62 -65.17
CA LYS A 439 24.56 -7.45 -63.71
C LYS A 439 23.59 -6.37 -63.22
N GLU A 440 23.38 -5.28 -63.96
CA GLU A 440 22.31 -4.32 -63.67
C GLU A 440 20.94 -4.97 -63.75
N ARG A 441 20.72 -5.86 -64.73
CA ARG A 441 19.46 -6.61 -64.86
C ARG A 441 19.29 -7.62 -63.74
N GLU A 442 20.35 -8.26 -63.27
CA GLU A 442 20.31 -9.16 -62.11
C GLU A 442 20.05 -8.43 -60.79
N VAL A 443 20.66 -7.25 -60.57
CA VAL A 443 20.42 -6.43 -59.37
C VAL A 443 19.02 -5.82 -59.39
N MET A 444 18.57 -5.31 -60.53
CA MET A 444 17.19 -4.84 -60.71
C MET A 444 16.19 -5.98 -60.59
N ALA A 445 16.49 -7.16 -61.13
CA ALA A 445 15.67 -8.34 -60.95
C ALA A 445 15.65 -8.78 -59.49
N ALA A 446 16.77 -8.77 -58.76
CA ALA A 446 16.85 -9.12 -57.34
C ALA A 446 16.13 -8.13 -56.41
N LEU A 447 15.99 -6.85 -56.83
CA LEU A 447 15.17 -5.84 -56.13
C LEU A 447 13.68 -5.95 -56.48
N ILE A 448 13.34 -6.60 -57.60
CA ILE A 448 11.96 -6.74 -58.12
C ILE A 448 11.40 -8.16 -57.86
N THR A 449 12.24 -9.17 -57.65
CA THR A 449 11.84 -10.51 -57.19
C THR A 449 11.72 -10.50 -55.66
N PRO A 450 10.54 -10.76 -55.08
CA PRO A 450 10.45 -11.09 -53.67
C PRO A 450 11.28 -12.35 -53.43
N LYS A 451 12.19 -12.34 -52.45
CA LYS A 451 12.74 -13.60 -51.92
C LYS A 451 11.58 -14.35 -51.24
N GLU A 452 11.00 -15.31 -51.93
CA GLU A 452 10.37 -16.46 -51.29
C GLU A 452 11.45 -17.50 -51.02
N GLU A 453 11.85 -17.61 -49.75
CA GLU A 453 12.35 -18.82 -49.05
C GLU A 453 12.50 -18.42 -47.57
N GLN A 454 11.53 -18.73 -46.71
CA GLN A 454 11.40 -19.98 -45.93
C GLN A 454 12.66 -20.37 -45.15
N GLY A 455 12.58 -20.23 -43.82
CA GLY A 455 13.13 -21.21 -42.88
C GLY A 455 14.24 -20.76 -41.91
N THR A 456 13.93 -19.95 -40.90
CA THR A 456 14.25 -20.26 -39.48
C THR A 456 13.48 -19.31 -38.55
N ASP A 457 12.60 -19.88 -37.72
CA ASP A 457 11.62 -19.19 -36.84
C ASP A 457 12.28 -18.22 -35.83
N PRO A 458 11.63 -17.09 -35.50
CA PRO A 458 10.79 -17.11 -34.29
C PRO A 458 9.49 -16.30 -34.37
N VAL A 459 8.42 -16.94 -33.87
CA VAL A 459 7.23 -16.39 -33.19
C VAL A 459 6.45 -15.29 -33.92
N ALA A 460 5.44 -15.72 -34.69
CA ALA A 460 4.36 -14.88 -35.15
C ALA A 460 3.50 -14.38 -33.97
N PHE A 461 3.28 -13.07 -33.91
CA PHE A 461 2.11 -12.46 -33.27
C PHE A 461 1.40 -11.64 -34.35
N ASP A 462 0.56 -12.29 -35.14
CA ASP A 462 -0.40 -11.61 -36.00
C ASP A 462 -1.73 -11.50 -35.26
N GLN A 463 -2.20 -10.27 -35.05
CA GLN A 463 -3.57 -9.97 -34.68
C GLN A 463 -4.02 -8.78 -35.53
N ARG A 464 -4.52 -9.07 -36.73
CA ARG A 464 -5.61 -8.28 -37.31
C ARG A 464 -6.91 -9.06 -37.13
N PRO A 465 -7.98 -8.44 -36.61
CA PRO A 465 -9.19 -9.17 -36.30
C PRO A 465 -9.94 -9.56 -37.58
N THR A 466 -10.55 -10.74 -37.56
CA THR A 466 -11.40 -11.23 -38.67
C THR A 466 -12.78 -10.58 -38.56
N GLU A 467 -13.58 -10.48 -39.63
CA GLU A 467 -14.90 -9.78 -39.63
C GLU A 467 -15.89 -10.25 -38.53
N LEU A 468 -15.72 -11.47 -37.98
CA LEU A 468 -16.46 -11.95 -36.79
C LEU A 468 -16.08 -11.23 -35.48
N GLU A 469 -14.88 -10.68 -35.37
CA GLU A 469 -14.42 -9.90 -34.23
C GLU A 469 -14.83 -8.42 -34.32
N LEU A 470 -15.13 -7.90 -35.52
CA LEU A 470 -15.73 -6.57 -35.68
C LEU A 470 -17.17 -6.53 -35.13
N ASP A 471 -17.96 -7.60 -35.32
CA ASP A 471 -19.31 -7.69 -34.74
C ASP A 471 -19.26 -7.79 -33.20
N GLN A 472 -18.27 -8.51 -32.64
CA GLN A 472 -18.07 -8.55 -31.19
C GLN A 472 -17.57 -7.22 -30.62
N PHE A 473 -16.75 -6.48 -31.37
CA PHE A 473 -16.31 -5.13 -30.97
C PHE A 473 -17.47 -4.12 -31.01
N VAL A 474 -18.35 -4.18 -32.02
CA VAL A 474 -19.55 -3.32 -32.10
C VAL A 474 -20.56 -3.65 -31.01
N GLU A 475 -20.70 -4.92 -30.62
CA GLU A 475 -21.58 -5.34 -29.53
C GLU A 475 -21.02 -4.97 -28.13
N GLN A 476 -19.68 -4.98 -27.98
CA GLN A 476 -18.99 -4.54 -26.76
C GLN A 476 -18.95 -3.01 -26.61
N GLU A 477 -18.93 -2.27 -27.72
CA GLU A 477 -19.02 -0.81 -27.73
C GLU A 477 -20.46 -0.32 -27.47
N SER A 478 -21.47 -1.02 -28.01
CA SER A 478 -22.89 -0.85 -27.67
C SER A 478 -23.16 -1.09 -26.17
N GLY A 479 -22.59 -2.16 -25.59
CA GLY A 479 -22.65 -2.45 -24.15
C GLY A 479 -21.96 -1.39 -23.29
N ASN A 480 -20.86 -0.80 -23.75
CA ASN A 480 -20.15 0.28 -23.05
C ASN A 480 -20.86 1.63 -23.14
N VAL A 481 -21.59 1.91 -24.23
CA VAL A 481 -22.46 3.09 -24.36
C VAL A 481 -23.68 2.96 -23.44
N ALA A 482 -24.34 1.80 -23.41
CA ALA A 482 -25.44 1.54 -22.46
C ALA A 482 -24.99 1.60 -20.98
N ARG A 483 -23.76 1.17 -20.69
CA ARG A 483 -23.15 1.28 -19.36
C ARG A 483 -22.77 2.73 -19.01
N ARG A 484 -22.34 3.54 -19.97
CA ARG A 484 -22.09 4.98 -19.80
C ARG A 484 -23.37 5.78 -19.61
N GLU A 485 -24.46 5.42 -20.29
CA GLU A 485 -25.79 6.01 -20.05
C GLU A 485 -26.38 5.60 -18.70
N THR A 486 -26.15 4.36 -18.26
CA THR A 486 -26.56 3.90 -16.92
C THR A 486 -25.74 4.57 -15.82
N ILE A 487 -24.43 4.76 -16.02
CA ILE A 487 -23.55 5.51 -15.10
C ILE A 487 -23.89 7.01 -15.12
N ALA A 488 -24.29 7.58 -16.26
CA ALA A 488 -24.76 8.98 -16.35
C ALA A 488 -26.12 9.17 -15.66
N ARG A 489 -27.06 8.22 -15.78
CA ARG A 489 -28.34 8.21 -15.06
C ARG A 489 -28.17 7.98 -13.55
N LEU A 490 -27.19 7.18 -13.14
CA LEU A 490 -26.81 7.04 -11.73
C LEU A 490 -26.12 8.29 -11.18
N ARG A 491 -25.44 9.07 -12.03
CA ARG A 491 -24.79 10.34 -11.64
C ARG A 491 -25.78 11.50 -11.55
N THR A 492 -26.83 11.52 -12.38
CA THR A 492 -27.93 12.51 -12.29
C THR A 492 -29.01 12.13 -11.26
N GLY A 493 -29.12 10.85 -10.89
CA GLY A 493 -29.95 10.38 -9.77
C GLY A 493 -29.31 10.56 -8.38
N LEU A 494 -28.00 10.87 -8.30
CA LEU A 494 -27.26 11.04 -7.05
C LEU A 494 -27.16 12.50 -6.58
N ASP A 495 -28.02 13.39 -7.06
CA ASP A 495 -28.09 14.80 -6.63
C ASP A 495 -29.27 15.12 -5.69
N TRP A 496 -29.93 14.09 -5.16
CA TRP A 496 -30.95 14.25 -4.10
C TRP A 496 -30.38 13.95 -2.71
N THR A 497 -29.47 14.78 -2.20
CA THR A 497 -29.27 14.96 -0.73
C THR A 497 -28.64 16.31 -0.33
N LYS A 498 -28.81 17.37 -1.14
CA LYS A 498 -28.47 18.75 -0.69
C LYS A 498 -29.48 19.81 -1.15
N SER A 499 -30.72 19.71 -0.68
CA SER A 499 -31.58 20.90 -0.47
C SER A 499 -32.79 20.57 0.39
N THR A 500 -32.61 20.55 1.72
CA THR A 500 -33.76 20.71 2.63
C THR A 500 -33.37 21.48 3.88
N THR A 501 -32.88 22.72 3.71
CA THR A 501 -32.97 23.75 4.75
C THR A 501 -32.83 25.13 4.11
N GLN A 502 -33.93 25.69 3.61
CA GLN A 502 -34.26 27.13 3.63
C GLN A 502 -35.46 27.40 2.72
N GLN A 503 -36.67 27.37 3.29
CA GLN A 503 -37.74 28.32 3.00
C GLN A 503 -38.93 28.02 3.91
N LYS A 504 -38.92 28.66 5.09
CA LYS A 504 -40.12 28.89 5.89
C LYS A 504 -40.03 30.30 6.49
N THR A 505 -40.18 31.30 5.64
CA THR A 505 -40.58 32.67 6.01
C THR A 505 -41.00 33.42 4.75
N ALA A 506 -42.29 33.34 4.42
CA ALA A 506 -42.99 34.40 3.70
C ALA A 506 -44.47 34.22 4.04
N HIS A 507 -44.89 34.93 5.08
CA HIS A 507 -46.29 35.12 5.43
C HIS A 507 -46.99 35.76 4.23
N GLY A 508 -48.13 35.19 3.84
CA GLY A 508 -49.03 35.80 2.87
C GLY A 508 -49.62 37.09 3.41
N GLN A 509 -49.55 38.14 2.60
CA GLN A 509 -50.49 39.24 2.63
C GLN A 509 -51.37 39.11 1.38
N GLY A 510 -52.61 38.70 1.62
CA GLY A 510 -53.74 38.87 0.72
C GLY A 510 -54.88 39.44 1.56
N GLU A 511 -55.02 40.76 1.55
CA GLU A 511 -56.31 41.44 1.71
C GLU A 511 -57.30 40.92 0.64
N PRO A 512 -58.64 40.99 0.84
CA PRO A 512 -59.31 42.23 1.26
C PRO A 512 -60.61 42.11 2.09
N SER A 513 -60.97 43.26 2.69
CA SER A 513 -62.32 43.84 2.87
C SER A 513 -63.48 43.00 3.44
N ALA A 514 -63.89 43.31 4.67
CA ALA A 514 -65.23 43.78 5.05
C ALA A 514 -65.20 44.35 6.48
#